data_AF-A0A2M9PFB3-F1
#
_entry.id   AF-A0A2M9PFB3-F1
#
_cell.length_a   1.000
_cell.length_b   1.000
_cell.length_c   1.000
_cell.angle_alpha   90.00
_cell.angle_beta   90.00
_cell.angle_gamma   90.00
#
_symmetry.space_group_name_H-M   'P 1'
#
loop_
_entity.id
_entity.type
_entity.pdbx_description
1 polymer ?
#
loop_
_entity_poly.entity_id
_entity_poly.type
_entity_poly.pdbx_seq_one_letter_code
_entity_poly.pdbx_strand_id
1 'polypeptide(L)'
;IALAGPIGLGVLNGVVIAIGATLAYVLVKNMYPRDAMLGLVPGRDGFYKLHRRMDARAVPGLAICLIEGSILFFNADHVQRRLRAVAAGLPSDARWLVLDATAVVQVDSTAAGMLDEMRIELAARGLRLGFAELNSEVRDLLARAGLLDAIGAEMIFEDLEDALRAFHAQPKEETP
;
A
#
# COMPACT_ATOMS: atom_id res chain seq x y z
N ILE A 1 -41.06 -18.10 -32.82
CA ILE A 1 -40.31 -19.38 -32.62
C ILE A 1 -38.86 -19.25 -33.08
N ALA A 2 -38.58 -18.72 -34.29
CA ALA A 2 -37.22 -18.57 -34.84
C ALA A 2 -36.25 -17.66 -34.03
N LEU A 3 -36.77 -16.69 -33.26
CA LEU A 3 -35.95 -15.86 -32.34
C LEU A 3 -35.84 -16.44 -30.92
N ALA A 4 -36.81 -17.25 -30.48
CA ALA A 4 -36.87 -17.76 -29.11
C ALA A 4 -35.98 -19.01 -28.90
N GLY A 5 -35.77 -19.81 -29.95
CA GLY A 5 -34.94 -21.01 -29.90
C GLY A 5 -33.46 -20.74 -29.61
N PRO A 6 -32.78 -19.85 -30.34
CA PRO A 6 -31.36 -19.53 -30.09
C PRO A 6 -31.13 -18.80 -28.76
N ILE A 7 -32.05 -17.92 -28.37
CA ILE A 7 -31.94 -17.12 -27.13
C ILE A 7 -32.15 -18.00 -25.88
N GLY A 8 -33.03 -19.01 -25.94
CA GLY A 8 -33.42 -19.82 -24.79
C GLY A 8 -32.58 -21.08 -24.50
N LEU A 9 -31.86 -21.63 -25.48
CA LEU A 9 -31.25 -22.98 -25.35
C LEU A 9 -29.76 -23.02 -24.96
N GLY A 10 -29.08 -21.87 -24.83
CA GLY A 10 -27.68 -21.88 -24.39
C GLY A 10 -26.94 -20.56 -24.47
N VAL A 11 -27.41 -19.61 -25.29
CA VAL A 11 -26.75 -18.30 -25.44
C VAL A 11 -26.79 -17.51 -24.12
N LEU A 12 -27.93 -17.45 -23.42
CA LEU A 12 -28.03 -16.75 -22.14
C LEU A 12 -27.08 -17.34 -21.07
N ASN A 13 -27.02 -18.67 -20.97
CA ASN A 13 -26.09 -19.36 -20.06
C ASN A 13 -24.63 -19.08 -20.43
N GLY A 14 -24.30 -19.08 -21.72
CA GLY A 14 -22.97 -18.74 -22.22
C GLY A 14 -22.56 -17.31 -21.85
N VAL A 15 -23.48 -16.35 -21.97
CA VAL A 15 -23.25 -14.95 -21.58
C VAL A 15 -23.00 -14.83 -20.07
N VAL A 16 -23.81 -15.47 -19.23
CA VAL A 16 -23.63 -15.44 -17.77
C VAL A 16 -22.28 -16.04 -17.36
N ILE A 17 -21.89 -17.17 -17.95
CA ILE A 17 -20.59 -17.79 -17.71
C ILE A 17 -19.45 -16.86 -18.14
N ALA A 18 -19.56 -16.24 -19.32
CA ALA A 18 -18.54 -15.33 -19.82
C ALA A 18 -18.37 -14.09 -18.92
N ILE A 19 -19.47 -13.50 -18.44
CA ILE A 19 -19.44 -12.39 -17.49
C ILE A 19 -18.79 -12.82 -16.18
N GLY A 20 -19.21 -13.96 -15.62
CA GLY A 20 -18.65 -14.49 -14.38
C GLY A 20 -17.16 -14.78 -14.48
N ALA A 21 -16.72 -15.42 -15.57
CA ALA A 21 -15.31 -15.70 -15.84
C ALA A 21 -14.50 -14.41 -16.02
N THR A 22 -15.05 -13.40 -16.70
CA THR A 22 -14.41 -12.10 -16.87
C THR A 22 -14.25 -11.38 -15.53
N LEU A 23 -15.29 -11.37 -14.69
CA LEU A 23 -15.23 -10.76 -13.37
C LEU A 23 -14.21 -11.47 -12.47
N ALA A 24 -14.21 -12.80 -12.45
CA ALA A 24 -13.24 -13.59 -11.71
C ALA A 24 -11.80 -13.33 -12.20
N TYR A 25 -11.59 -13.27 -13.51
CA TYR A 25 -10.29 -12.95 -14.10
C TYR A 25 -9.81 -11.56 -13.67
N VAL A 26 -10.68 -10.54 -13.72
CA VAL A 26 -10.36 -9.18 -13.27
C VAL A 26 -10.02 -9.17 -11.78
N LEU A 27 -10.79 -9.86 -10.93
CA LEU A 27 -10.51 -9.94 -9.49
C LEU A 27 -9.14 -10.57 -9.23
N VAL A 28 -8.88 -11.77 -9.76
CA VAL A 28 -7.60 -12.48 -9.54
C VAL A 28 -6.42 -11.65 -10.05
N LYS A 29 -6.58 -10.95 -11.18
CA LYS A 29 -5.52 -10.08 -11.72
C LYS A 29 -5.21 -8.90 -10.81
N ASN A 30 -6.20 -8.36 -10.08
CA ASN A 30 -6.03 -7.23 -9.17
C ASN A 30 -5.74 -7.65 -7.71
N MET A 31 -5.81 -8.95 -7.38
CA MET A 31 -5.53 -9.47 -6.04
C MET A 31 -4.08 -9.30 -5.60
N TYR A 32 -3.16 -9.07 -6.55
CA TYR A 32 -1.73 -9.01 -6.31
C TYR A 32 -1.18 -7.66 -6.81
N PRO A 33 -1.50 -6.54 -6.13
CA PRO A 33 -0.92 -5.24 -6.45
C PRO A 33 0.60 -5.32 -6.36
N ARG A 34 1.28 -4.58 -7.24
CA ARG A 34 2.76 -4.55 -7.21
C ARG A 34 3.20 -3.69 -6.05
N ASP A 35 4.26 -4.10 -5.38
CA ASP A 35 4.95 -3.30 -4.36
C ASP A 35 6.41 -3.05 -4.75
N ALA A 36 6.97 -1.95 -4.26
CA ALA A 36 8.38 -1.64 -4.46
C ALA A 36 8.96 -0.86 -3.28
N MET A 37 10.11 -1.32 -2.78
CA MET A 37 10.91 -0.52 -1.87
C MET A 37 11.61 0.61 -2.62
N LEU A 38 11.56 1.82 -2.05
CA LEU A 38 12.16 3.02 -2.62
C LEU A 38 13.44 3.42 -1.87
N GLY A 39 14.31 4.14 -2.57
CA GLY A 39 15.52 4.72 -2.00
C GLY A 39 16.06 5.87 -2.83
N LEU A 40 17.20 6.40 -2.41
CA LEU A 40 17.80 7.59 -3.00
C LEU A 40 18.98 7.21 -3.91
N VAL A 41 19.21 8.03 -4.94
CA VAL A 41 20.38 7.90 -5.80
C VAL A 41 21.29 9.10 -5.55
N PRO A 42 22.57 8.90 -5.17
CA PRO A 42 23.48 10.02 -4.92
C PRO A 42 23.54 11.00 -6.09
N GLY A 43 23.32 12.29 -5.81
CA GLY A 43 23.35 13.36 -6.80
C GLY A 43 22.14 13.42 -7.74
N ARG A 44 21.04 12.73 -7.41
CA ARG A 44 19.75 12.85 -8.12
C ARG A 44 18.63 13.08 -7.13
N ASP A 45 17.72 13.97 -7.51
CA ASP A 45 16.50 14.22 -6.76
C ASP A 45 15.49 13.09 -6.95
N GLY A 46 14.63 12.93 -5.94
CA GLY A 46 13.53 11.99 -5.92
C GLY A 46 13.89 10.56 -5.48
N PHE A 47 12.86 9.73 -5.42
CA PHE A 47 12.92 8.35 -4.96
C PHE A 47 12.88 7.35 -6.12
N TYR A 48 13.65 6.28 -6.00
CA TYR A 48 13.81 5.27 -7.06
C TYR A 48 13.59 3.86 -6.52
N LYS A 49 12.94 3.01 -7.33
CA LYS A 49 12.70 1.60 -7.00
C LYS A 49 14.03 0.85 -6.84
N LEU A 50 14.33 0.39 -5.63
CA LEU A 50 15.58 -0.30 -5.28
C LEU A 50 15.83 -1.53 -6.17
N HIS A 51 14.79 -2.29 -6.50
CA HIS A 51 14.91 -3.49 -7.34
C HIS A 51 15.23 -3.19 -8.81
N ARG A 52 14.98 -1.96 -9.29
CA ARG A 52 15.22 -1.58 -10.70
C ARG A 52 16.56 -0.90 -10.89
N ARG A 53 17.12 -0.32 -9.83
CA ARG A 53 18.19 0.65 -9.93
C ARG A 53 19.32 0.32 -8.95
N MET A 54 20.43 -0.19 -9.49
CA MET A 54 21.56 -0.68 -8.69
C MET A 54 22.29 0.42 -7.91
N ASP A 55 22.25 1.67 -8.37
CA ASP A 55 22.82 2.84 -7.69
C ASP A 55 21.89 3.44 -6.61
N ALA A 56 20.66 2.94 -6.48
CA ALA A 56 19.73 3.39 -5.45
C ALA A 56 20.05 2.74 -4.09
N ARG A 57 20.03 3.54 -3.04
CA ARG A 57 20.37 3.14 -1.67
C ARG A 57 19.17 3.38 -0.74
N ALA A 58 18.88 2.41 0.11
CA ALA A 58 17.91 2.58 1.18
C ALA A 58 18.41 3.65 2.17
N VAL A 59 17.47 4.35 2.81
CA VAL A 59 17.78 5.32 3.86
C VAL A 59 17.88 4.56 5.19
N PRO A 60 19.03 4.59 5.90
CA PRO A 60 19.15 3.89 7.17
C PRO A 60 18.08 4.32 8.17
N GLY A 61 17.34 3.36 8.71
CA GLY A 61 16.28 3.59 9.67
C GLY A 61 14.91 4.01 9.08
N LEU A 62 14.83 4.33 7.78
CA LEU A 62 13.61 4.72 7.08
C LEU A 62 13.35 3.80 5.88
N ALA A 63 12.26 3.04 5.96
CA ALA A 63 11.76 2.24 4.86
C ALA A 63 10.60 2.95 4.16
N ILE A 64 10.64 3.02 2.83
CA ILE A 64 9.57 3.56 2.01
C ILE A 64 9.08 2.46 1.07
N CYS A 65 7.80 2.13 1.15
CA CYS A 65 7.16 1.09 0.36
C CYS A 65 6.07 1.70 -0.52
N LEU A 66 6.27 1.67 -1.82
CA LEU A 66 5.25 2.02 -2.81
C LEU A 66 4.30 0.85 -3.02
N ILE A 67 3.00 1.13 -2.98
CA ILE A 67 1.94 0.19 -3.35
C ILE A 67 1.27 0.68 -4.64
N GLU A 68 1.32 -0.13 -5.69
CA GLU A 68 0.73 0.19 -6.99
C GLU A 68 -0.62 -0.53 -7.15
N GLY A 69 -1.72 0.21 -6.94
CA GLY A 69 -3.10 -0.26 -7.11
C GLY A 69 -3.99 -0.03 -5.89
N SER A 70 -5.28 -0.34 -6.03
CA SER A 70 -6.25 -0.23 -4.92
C SER A 70 -6.01 -1.30 -3.86
N ILE A 71 -6.28 -0.95 -2.60
CA ILE A 71 -6.28 -1.89 -1.47
C ILE A 71 -7.73 -2.08 -1.04
N LEU A 72 -8.31 -3.23 -1.35
CA LEU A 72 -9.73 -3.53 -1.15
C LEU A 72 -9.88 -4.87 -0.43
N PHE A 73 -11.09 -5.20 0.01
CA PHE A 73 -11.40 -6.41 0.77
C PHE A 73 -10.83 -7.70 0.15
N PHE A 74 -10.80 -7.79 -1.19
CA PHE A 74 -10.33 -9.00 -1.88
C PHE A 74 -8.80 -9.15 -1.91
N ASN A 75 -8.03 -8.09 -1.64
CA ASN A 75 -6.57 -8.12 -1.65
C ASN A 75 -5.90 -7.63 -0.35
N ALA A 76 -6.68 -7.17 0.63
CA ALA A 76 -6.18 -6.69 1.91
C ALA A 76 -5.25 -7.71 2.60
N ASP A 77 -5.61 -8.99 2.62
CA ASP A 77 -4.77 -10.06 3.18
C ASP A 77 -3.42 -10.20 2.47
N HIS A 78 -3.42 -10.03 1.14
CA HIS A 78 -2.18 -10.08 0.37
C HIS A 78 -1.28 -8.91 0.74
N VAL A 79 -1.83 -7.69 0.77
CA VAL A 79 -1.09 -6.49 1.15
C VAL A 79 -0.56 -6.60 2.57
N GLN A 80 -1.38 -7.07 3.53
CA GLN A 80 -0.94 -7.29 4.91
C GLN A 80 0.25 -8.24 4.99
N ARG A 81 0.19 -9.38 4.29
CA ARG A 81 1.32 -10.33 4.23
C ARG A 81 2.57 -9.70 3.62
N ARG A 82 2.43 -8.88 2.57
CA ARG A 82 3.56 -8.16 1.96
C ARG A 82 4.18 -7.16 2.94
N LEU A 83 3.36 -6.36 3.62
CA LEU A 83 3.85 -5.40 4.62
C LEU A 83 4.53 -6.08 5.80
N ARG A 84 3.97 -7.17 6.31
CA ARG A 84 4.62 -8.00 7.34
C ARG A 84 5.97 -8.54 6.86
N ALA A 85 6.04 -9.04 5.62
CA ALA A 85 7.29 -9.54 5.05
C ALA A 85 8.34 -8.44 4.87
N VAL A 86 7.93 -7.25 4.41
CA VAL A 86 8.79 -6.06 4.35
C VAL A 86 9.33 -5.74 5.74
N ALA A 87 8.44 -5.55 6.72
CA ALA A 87 8.83 -5.21 8.08
C ALA A 87 9.72 -6.28 8.75
N ALA A 88 9.51 -7.56 8.47
CA ALA A 88 10.36 -8.64 8.97
C ALA A 88 11.77 -8.64 8.34
N GLY A 89 11.91 -8.15 7.11
CA GLY A 89 13.19 -8.01 6.42
C GLY A 89 13.94 -6.70 6.72
N LEU A 90 13.34 -5.78 7.48
CA LEU A 90 14.00 -4.52 7.84
C LEU A 90 15.08 -4.74 8.90
N PRO A 91 16.17 -3.95 8.87
CA PRO A 91 17.16 -3.90 9.95
C PRO A 91 16.53 -3.59 11.31
N SER A 92 17.18 -4.01 12.40
CA SER A 92 16.69 -3.78 13.77
C SER A 92 16.66 -2.31 14.18
N ASP A 93 17.40 -1.44 13.50
CA ASP A 93 17.41 0.01 13.70
C ASP A 93 16.40 0.74 12.79
N ALA A 94 15.56 0.01 12.06
CA ALA A 94 14.43 0.58 11.33
C ALA A 94 13.44 1.21 12.32
N ARG A 95 13.18 2.51 12.15
CA ARG A 95 12.24 3.26 12.99
C ARG A 95 10.94 3.52 12.26
N TRP A 96 10.98 3.75 10.95
CA TRP A 96 9.80 4.15 10.17
C TRP A 96 9.58 3.24 8.97
N LEU A 97 8.31 2.91 8.72
CA LEU A 97 7.81 2.38 7.46
C LEU A 97 6.76 3.35 6.92
N VAL A 98 7.11 4.07 5.85
CA VAL A 98 6.19 4.98 5.16
C VAL A 98 5.65 4.28 3.93
N LEU A 99 4.32 4.24 3.81
CA LEU A 99 3.64 3.81 2.60
C LEU A 99 3.50 4.98 1.64
N ASP A 100 4.16 4.86 0.51
CA ASP A 100 3.93 5.75 -0.63
C ASP A 100 2.59 5.33 -1.28
N ALA A 101 1.60 6.20 -1.15
CA ALA A 101 0.25 6.01 -1.62
C ALA A 101 -0.05 6.73 -2.95
N THR A 102 0.95 7.30 -3.64
CA THR A 102 0.75 8.03 -4.91
C THR A 102 0.04 7.16 -5.94
N ALA A 103 0.35 5.86 -5.97
CA ALA A 103 -0.24 4.90 -6.90
C ALA A 103 -1.42 4.11 -6.32
N VAL A 104 -1.86 4.43 -5.09
CA VAL A 104 -3.06 3.85 -4.49
C VAL A 104 -4.27 4.63 -4.97
N VAL A 105 -5.14 3.96 -5.73
CA VAL A 105 -6.32 4.59 -6.32
C VAL A 105 -7.45 4.68 -5.31
N GLN A 106 -7.74 3.58 -4.61
CA GLN A 106 -8.86 3.48 -3.69
C GLN A 106 -8.53 2.54 -2.53
N VAL A 107 -9.15 2.82 -1.38
CA VAL A 107 -9.21 1.95 -0.21
C VAL A 107 -10.66 1.72 0.22
N ASP A 108 -10.94 0.62 0.92
CA ASP A 108 -12.23 0.39 1.60
C ASP A 108 -12.04 0.21 3.11
N SER A 109 -13.15 0.01 3.83
CA SER A 109 -13.13 -0.17 5.29
C SER A 109 -12.35 -1.40 5.74
N THR A 110 -12.33 -2.46 4.93
CA THR A 110 -11.54 -3.66 5.23
C THR A 110 -10.04 -3.36 5.14
N ALA A 111 -9.62 -2.62 4.11
CA ALA A 111 -8.25 -2.14 3.99
C ALA A 111 -7.86 -1.21 5.14
N ALA A 112 -8.74 -0.30 5.56
CA ALA A 112 -8.48 0.60 6.68
C ALA A 112 -8.27 -0.17 8.00
N GLY A 113 -9.11 -1.16 8.29
CA GLY A 113 -8.95 -2.03 9.46
C GLY A 113 -7.64 -2.83 9.41
N MET A 114 -7.31 -3.39 8.25
CA MET A 114 -6.05 -4.12 8.05
C MET A 114 -4.82 -3.22 8.27
N LEU A 115 -4.87 -1.97 7.80
CA LEU A 115 -3.78 -1.00 8.00
C LEU A 115 -3.66 -0.57 9.48
N ASP A 116 -4.76 -0.50 10.21
CA ASP A 116 -4.73 -0.25 11.66
C ASP A 116 -4.11 -1.43 12.44
N GLU A 117 -4.45 -2.67 12.07
CA GLU A 117 -3.78 -3.86 12.61
C GLU A 117 -2.27 -3.81 12.35
N MET A 118 -1.88 -3.47 11.12
CA MET A 118 -0.47 -3.28 10.77
C MET A 118 0.19 -2.18 11.62
N ARG A 119 -0.47 -1.04 11.82
CA ARG A 119 0.04 0.03 12.69
C ARG A 119 0.36 -0.50 14.10
N ILE A 120 -0.57 -1.25 14.69
CA ILE A 120 -0.41 -1.83 16.03
C ILE A 120 0.75 -2.83 16.07
N GLU A 121 0.81 -3.74 15.10
CA GLU A 121 1.88 -4.75 15.01
C GLU A 121 3.26 -4.13 14.83
N LEU A 122 3.37 -3.09 14.00
CA LEU A 122 4.62 -2.38 13.78
C LEU A 122 5.04 -1.59 15.01
N ALA A 123 4.10 -0.91 15.67
CA ALA A 123 4.37 -0.17 16.90
C ALA A 123 4.90 -1.09 18.02
N ALA A 124 4.37 -2.31 18.15
CA ALA A 124 4.88 -3.30 19.09
C ALA A 124 6.35 -3.71 18.85
N ARG A 125 6.88 -3.41 17.65
CA ARG A 125 8.28 -3.64 17.25
C ARG A 125 9.12 -2.37 17.26
N GLY A 126 8.58 -1.23 17.72
CA GLY A 126 9.24 0.07 17.66
C GLY A 126 9.27 0.70 16.27
N LEU A 127 8.49 0.18 15.31
CA LEU A 127 8.39 0.70 13.95
C LEU A 127 7.11 1.53 13.79
N ARG A 128 7.24 2.79 13.35
CA ARG A 128 6.11 3.68 13.09
C ARG A 128 5.61 3.52 11.65
N LEU A 129 4.32 3.31 11.48
CA LEU A 129 3.66 3.36 10.18
C LEU A 129 3.32 4.80 9.81
N GLY A 130 3.62 5.21 8.59
CA GLY A 130 3.22 6.52 8.04
C GLY A 130 2.72 6.41 6.61
N PHE A 131 2.19 7.51 6.09
CA PHE A 131 1.68 7.62 4.72
C PHE A 131 2.23 8.86 4.04
N ALA A 132 2.51 8.76 2.74
CA ALA A 132 2.83 9.90 1.88
C ALA A 132 1.92 9.90 0.64
N GLU A 133 1.63 11.08 0.11
CA GLU A 133 0.90 11.27 -1.16
C GLU A 133 -0.48 10.59 -1.20
N LEU A 134 -1.22 10.65 -0.09
CA LEU A 134 -2.61 10.19 -0.06
C LEU A 134 -3.49 11.08 -0.96
N ASN A 135 -4.10 10.47 -1.97
CA ASN A 135 -5.16 11.14 -2.71
C ASN A 135 -6.36 11.48 -1.80
N SER A 136 -7.20 12.43 -2.22
CA SER A 136 -8.30 12.95 -1.40
C SER A 136 -9.30 11.88 -0.98
N GLU A 137 -9.69 10.97 -1.88
CA GLU A 137 -10.68 9.93 -1.57
C GLU A 137 -10.15 8.91 -0.56
N VAL A 138 -8.89 8.51 -0.72
CA VAL A 138 -8.19 7.61 0.20
C VAL A 138 -8.03 8.28 1.56
N ARG A 139 -7.55 9.53 1.58
CA ARG A 139 -7.39 10.32 2.80
C ARG A 139 -8.71 10.43 3.56
N ASP A 140 -9.80 10.79 2.89
CA ASP A 140 -11.11 10.94 3.51
C ASP A 140 -11.62 9.61 4.08
N LEU A 141 -11.41 8.49 3.38
CA LEU A 141 -11.83 7.19 3.89
C LEU A 141 -11.02 6.77 5.12
N LEU A 142 -9.70 6.93 5.10
CA LEU A 142 -8.84 6.62 6.24
C LEU A 142 -9.10 7.54 7.44
N ALA A 143 -9.42 8.81 7.19
CA ALA A 143 -9.81 9.77 8.22
C ALA A 143 -11.14 9.37 8.88
N ARG A 144 -12.17 9.06 8.09
CA ARG A 144 -13.48 8.58 8.61
C ARG A 144 -13.35 7.26 9.37
N ALA A 145 -12.39 6.41 9.00
CA ALA A 145 -12.09 5.18 9.71
C ALA A 145 -11.30 5.40 11.02
N GLY A 146 -10.86 6.64 11.31
CA GLY A 146 -10.06 7.00 12.49
C GLY A 146 -8.58 6.61 12.39
N LEU A 147 -8.13 6.07 11.25
CA LEU A 147 -6.75 5.59 11.09
C LEU A 147 -5.75 6.75 11.07
N LEU A 148 -6.07 7.86 10.41
CA LEU A 148 -5.14 9.00 10.34
C LEU A 148 -4.91 9.61 11.72
N ASP A 149 -5.97 9.70 12.54
CA ASP A 149 -5.86 10.18 13.92
C ASP A 149 -5.03 9.20 14.79
N ALA A 150 -5.21 7.89 14.59
CA ALA A 150 -4.46 6.86 15.30
C ALA A 150 -2.96 6.80 14.91
N ILE A 151 -2.62 7.21 13.69
CA ILE A 151 -1.24 7.30 13.18
C ILE A 151 -0.55 8.57 13.66
N GLY A 152 -1.29 9.68 13.75
CA GLY A 152 -0.76 11.00 14.08
C GLY A 152 -0.38 11.81 12.84
N ALA A 153 -0.73 13.09 12.85
CA ALA A 153 -0.50 14.00 11.72
C ALA A 153 0.98 14.16 11.36
N GLU A 154 1.89 13.90 12.30
CA GLU A 154 3.33 13.94 12.09
C GLU A 154 3.89 12.77 11.26
N MET A 155 3.06 11.76 10.99
CA MET A 155 3.39 10.59 10.15
C MET A 155 2.57 10.57 8.85
N ILE A 156 1.85 11.66 8.54
CA ILE A 156 1.11 11.86 7.30
C ILE A 156 1.79 12.98 6.51
N PHE A 157 2.36 12.65 5.38
CA PHE A 157 3.19 13.55 4.58
C PHE A 157 2.53 13.90 3.25
N GLU A 158 2.74 15.12 2.78
CA GLU A 158 2.25 15.54 1.46
C GLU A 158 3.07 14.88 0.34
N ASP A 159 4.39 14.77 0.52
CA ASP A 159 5.30 14.05 -0.38
C ASP A 159 6.37 13.25 0.39
N LEU A 160 7.18 12.47 -0.34
CA LEU A 160 8.24 11.66 0.26
C LEU A 160 9.42 12.49 0.75
N GLU A 161 9.68 13.65 0.16
CA GLU A 161 10.71 14.58 0.59
C GLU A 161 10.41 15.16 1.99
N ASP A 162 9.14 15.42 2.30
CA ASP A 162 8.66 15.84 3.62
C ASP A 162 8.84 14.71 4.65
N ALA A 163 8.52 13.47 4.29
CA ALA A 163 8.76 12.30 5.13
C ALA A 163 10.26 12.16 5.47
N LEU A 164 11.13 12.31 4.46
CA LEU A 164 12.58 12.25 4.63
C LEU A 164 13.10 13.38 5.52
N ARG A 165 12.60 14.60 5.33
CA ARG A 165 12.98 15.76 6.14
C ARG A 165 12.57 15.58 7.61
N ALA A 166 11.33 15.13 7.84
CA ALA A 166 10.83 14.85 9.18
C ALA A 166 11.64 13.74 9.88
N PHE A 167 12.01 12.69 9.14
CA PHE A 167 12.84 11.60 9.65
C PHE A 167 14.23 12.06 10.09
N HIS A 168 14.87 12.93 9.30
CA HIS A 168 16.18 13.50 9.62
C HIS A 168 16.15 14.53 10.75
N ALA A 169 15.03 15.24 10.92
CA ALA A 169 14.84 16.19 12.00
C ALA A 169 14.67 15.50 13.37
N GLN A 170 14.25 14.23 13.41
CA GLN A 170 14.15 13.48 14.66
C GLN A 170 15.53 13.00 15.11
N PRO A 171 16.00 13.38 16.32
CA PRO A 171 17.22 12.84 16.87
C PRO A 171 17.14 11.32 16.90
N LYS A 172 18.26 10.66 16.60
CA LYS A 172 18.40 9.22 16.88
C LYS A 172 18.25 9.10 18.40
N GLU A 173 17.17 8.51 18.90
CA GLU A 173 17.13 8.08 20.29
C GLU A 173 18.24 7.05 20.43
N GLU A 174 19.40 7.49 20.93
CA GLU A 174 20.46 6.61 21.39
C GLU A 174 19.91 5.90 22.63
N THR A 175 19.45 4.67 22.45
CA THR A 175 19.17 3.79 23.59
C THR A 175 20.49 3.61 24.36
N PRO A 176 20.53 3.92 25.68
CA PRO A 176 21.74 3.82 26.50
C PRO A 176 22.23 2.37 26.68
#